data_AF-Q6E3L3-F1
#
_entry.id   AF-Q6E3L3-F1
#
_cell.length_a   1.000
_cell.length_b   1.000
_cell.length_c   1.000
_cell.angle_alpha   90.00
_cell.angle_beta   90.00
_cell.angle_gamma   90.00
#
_symmetry.space_group_name_H-M   'P 1'
#
loop_
_entity.id
_entity.type
_entity.pdbx_description
1 polymer ?
#
loop_
_entity_poly.entity_id
_entity_poly.type
_entity_poly.pdbx_seq_one_letter_code
_entity_poly.pdbx_strand_id
1 'polypeptide(L)'
;GGGNDYVILNAQDGSGTNNANFATPPDGQPGRMRMYIWTESQPYRDGSFEAGIVIHEYTHGLSNRLTGGPANSRCLNALESGGMGEGWGDFMATAIRLKAGDTHPTDYTMGEWAANKKGGIRAYPFSTSLETNPLTYTSLNELDEVHAIGAVWANVLYELLWNLIDKHGKNDGPKPEFKDGVPTDGKYLAMKLVIDGMALQPCNPNCVQARDAILDADKALTDGANKCEIWKAFAKRGLGEGAEYHASRRVGSDKVPSDAC
;
A
#
# COMPACT_ATOMS: atom_id res chain seq x y z
N GLY A 1 -6.25 -19.16 -14.24
CA GLY A 1 -5.48 -18.09 -14.89
C GLY A 1 -4.98 -18.56 -16.24
N GLY A 2 -4.53 -17.62 -17.06
CA GLY A 2 -3.70 -17.87 -18.24
C GLY A 2 -2.23 -17.96 -17.84
N GLY A 3 -1.55 -19.05 -18.17
CA GLY A 3 -0.11 -19.21 -17.89
C GLY A 3 0.79 -18.39 -18.83
N ASN A 4 2.09 -18.71 -18.85
CA ASN A 4 3.13 -18.00 -19.64
C ASN A 4 3.34 -16.53 -19.24
N ASP A 5 3.14 -16.21 -17.97
CA ASP A 5 3.08 -14.84 -17.46
C ASP A 5 4.01 -14.58 -16.27
N TYR A 6 5.14 -15.29 -16.22
CA TYR A 6 6.20 -15.01 -15.26
C TYR A 6 6.65 -13.54 -15.34
N VAL A 7 7.24 -13.01 -14.27
CA VAL A 7 7.78 -11.65 -14.29
C VAL A 7 9.15 -11.64 -14.97
N ILE A 8 9.30 -10.83 -16.01
CA ILE A 8 10.59 -10.48 -16.58
C ILE A 8 11.27 -9.48 -15.63
N LEU A 9 12.44 -9.84 -15.10
CA LEU A 9 13.18 -9.07 -14.11
C LEU A 9 14.47 -8.54 -14.73
N ASN A 10 14.46 -7.30 -15.21
CA ASN A 10 15.65 -6.65 -15.75
C ASN A 10 16.41 -5.93 -14.61
N ALA A 11 17.60 -6.43 -14.27
CA ALA A 11 18.52 -5.75 -13.37
C ALA A 11 19.40 -4.76 -14.15
N GLN A 12 19.68 -3.60 -13.54
CA GLN A 12 20.50 -2.53 -14.13
C GLN A 12 20.06 -2.17 -15.56
N ASP A 13 18.74 -2.08 -15.77
CA ASP A 13 18.18 -1.80 -17.08
C ASP A 13 18.63 -0.41 -17.56
N GLY A 14 19.28 -0.35 -18.72
CA GLY A 14 19.89 0.88 -19.25
C GLY A 14 18.90 1.92 -19.79
N SER A 15 17.58 1.68 -19.69
CA SER A 15 16.56 2.64 -20.16
C SER A 15 16.31 3.82 -19.21
N GLY A 16 16.88 3.81 -17.99
CA GLY A 16 16.75 4.89 -17.02
C GLY A 16 17.71 4.81 -15.83
N THR A 17 17.61 5.79 -14.94
CA THR A 17 18.31 5.87 -13.64
C THR A 17 17.39 6.47 -12.58
N ASN A 18 17.77 6.36 -11.31
CA ASN A 18 17.08 6.96 -10.15
C ASN A 18 15.57 6.62 -10.05
N ASN A 19 15.21 5.41 -10.48
CA ASN A 19 13.82 4.97 -10.52
C ASN A 19 13.73 3.44 -10.64
N ALA A 20 12.52 2.93 -10.75
CA ALA A 20 12.19 1.62 -11.29
C ALA A 20 10.83 1.73 -12.01
N ASN A 21 10.29 0.62 -12.53
CA ASN A 21 8.89 0.53 -12.93
C ASN A 21 8.49 -0.91 -13.19
N PHE A 22 7.18 -1.14 -13.22
CA PHE A 22 6.56 -2.41 -13.55
C PHE A 22 5.45 -2.23 -14.59
N ALA A 23 5.48 -3.05 -15.64
CA ALA A 23 4.38 -3.16 -16.58
C ALA A 23 3.49 -4.37 -16.24
N THR A 24 2.20 -4.13 -16.05
CA THR A 24 1.21 -5.17 -15.74
C THR A 24 0.22 -5.36 -16.90
N PRO A 25 0.54 -6.17 -17.93
CA PRO A 25 -0.48 -6.57 -18.90
C PRO A 25 -1.50 -7.52 -18.25
N PRO A 26 -2.69 -7.74 -18.89
CA PRO A 26 -3.66 -8.72 -18.44
C PRO A 26 -3.08 -10.14 -18.27
N ASP A 27 -3.78 -10.97 -17.51
CA ASP A 27 -3.42 -12.36 -17.24
C ASP A 27 -3.11 -13.14 -18.53
N GLY A 28 -2.09 -14.01 -18.47
CA GLY A 28 -1.56 -14.71 -19.65
C GLY A 28 -0.47 -13.95 -20.43
N GLN A 29 -0.01 -12.80 -19.94
CA GLN A 29 1.13 -12.06 -20.48
C GLN A 29 2.16 -11.74 -19.38
N PRO A 30 3.47 -11.87 -19.64
CA PRO A 30 4.51 -11.56 -18.66
C PRO A 30 4.41 -10.13 -18.13
N GLY A 31 4.40 -9.98 -16.81
CA GLY A 31 4.73 -8.71 -16.18
C GLY A 31 6.19 -8.36 -16.44
N ARG A 32 6.55 -7.08 -16.45
CA ARG A 32 7.94 -6.65 -16.72
C ARG A 32 8.40 -5.60 -15.74
N MET A 33 9.32 -5.98 -14.87
CA MET A 33 10.01 -5.09 -13.94
C MET A 33 11.33 -4.62 -14.55
N ARG A 34 11.61 -3.33 -14.41
CA ARG A 34 12.89 -2.72 -14.78
C ARG A 34 13.48 -2.02 -13.57
N MET A 35 14.59 -2.55 -13.06
CA MET A 35 15.34 -1.97 -11.94
C MET A 35 16.49 -1.15 -12.47
N TYR A 36 16.69 0.07 -11.95
CA TYR A 36 17.73 0.98 -12.44
C TYR A 36 18.85 1.22 -11.43
N ILE A 37 19.96 1.73 -11.96
CA ILE A 37 21.05 2.30 -11.17
C ILE A 37 20.63 3.69 -10.65
N TRP A 38 20.96 3.97 -9.39
CA TRP A 38 20.79 5.26 -8.73
C TRP A 38 22.13 6.00 -8.67
N THR A 39 22.15 7.22 -9.19
CA THR A 39 23.33 8.05 -9.41
C THR A 39 23.49 9.16 -8.37
N GLU A 40 22.72 9.11 -7.27
CA GLU A 40 22.68 10.12 -6.21
C GLU A 40 23.76 9.91 -5.11
N SER A 41 24.63 8.92 -5.28
CA SER A 41 25.76 8.63 -4.39
C SER A 41 27.04 8.30 -5.16
N GLN A 42 28.17 8.25 -4.44
CA GLN A 42 29.44 7.73 -4.95
C GLN A 42 29.97 6.64 -4.01
N PRO A 43 30.14 5.38 -4.48
CA PRO A 43 29.73 4.88 -5.79
C PRO A 43 28.20 4.91 -5.99
N TYR A 44 27.74 4.71 -7.23
CA TYR A 44 26.32 4.53 -7.54
C TYR A 44 25.71 3.36 -6.76
N ARG A 45 24.42 3.45 -6.44
CA ARG A 45 23.66 2.40 -5.74
C ARG A 45 22.78 1.66 -6.72
N ASP A 46 22.81 0.34 -6.70
CA ASP A 46 21.96 -0.49 -7.56
C ASP A 46 20.63 -0.78 -6.86
N GLY A 47 19.52 -0.30 -7.44
CA GLY A 47 18.19 -0.45 -6.88
C GLY A 47 17.77 -1.91 -6.66
N SER A 48 18.41 -2.86 -7.34
CA SER A 48 18.18 -4.30 -7.16
C SER A 48 18.49 -4.77 -5.73
N PHE A 49 19.33 -4.05 -4.97
CA PHE A 49 19.65 -4.37 -3.59
C PHE A 49 18.74 -3.68 -2.57
N GLU A 50 17.85 -2.79 -3.00
CA GLU A 50 16.81 -2.25 -2.13
C GLU A 50 15.52 -3.04 -2.30
N ALA A 51 15.32 -4.03 -1.44
CA ALA A 51 14.14 -4.91 -1.46
C ALA A 51 12.81 -4.12 -1.47
N GLY A 52 12.76 -2.96 -0.81
CA GLY A 52 11.58 -2.10 -0.82
C GLY A 52 11.17 -1.65 -2.22
N ILE A 53 12.13 -1.31 -3.10
CA ILE A 53 11.84 -0.92 -4.49
C ILE A 53 11.34 -2.13 -5.27
N VAL A 54 12.00 -3.30 -5.16
CA VAL A 54 11.57 -4.53 -5.85
C VAL A 54 10.14 -4.93 -5.43
N ILE A 55 9.84 -4.85 -4.13
CA ILE A 55 8.50 -5.16 -3.59
C ILE A 55 7.47 -4.16 -4.09
N HIS A 56 7.79 -2.86 -4.09
CA HIS A 56 6.92 -1.80 -4.63
C HIS A 56 6.51 -2.11 -6.07
N GLU A 57 7.52 -2.36 -6.92
CA GLU A 57 7.29 -2.66 -8.33
C GLU A 57 6.47 -3.93 -8.53
N TYR A 58 6.79 -5.00 -7.79
CA TYR A 58 6.03 -6.24 -7.88
C TYR A 58 4.56 -6.05 -7.45
N THR A 59 4.34 -5.15 -6.49
CA THR A 59 3.00 -4.85 -5.97
C THR A 59 2.14 -4.11 -6.99
N HIS A 60 2.71 -3.38 -7.96
CA HIS A 60 1.94 -2.90 -9.11
C HIS A 60 1.36 -4.05 -9.94
N GLY A 61 2.09 -5.16 -10.07
CA GLY A 61 1.58 -6.39 -10.66
C GLY A 61 0.39 -6.96 -9.90
N LEU A 62 0.56 -7.10 -8.58
CA LEU A 62 -0.46 -7.61 -7.66
C LEU A 62 -1.76 -6.79 -7.72
N SER A 63 -1.66 -5.48 -7.49
CA SER A 63 -2.82 -4.60 -7.36
C SER A 63 -3.59 -4.44 -8.68
N ASN A 64 -2.89 -4.32 -9.82
CA ASN A 64 -3.53 -4.22 -11.14
C ASN A 64 -4.15 -5.55 -11.60
N ARG A 65 -3.63 -6.71 -11.19
CA ARG A 65 -4.21 -8.01 -11.55
C ARG A 65 -5.44 -8.35 -10.72
N LEU A 66 -5.48 -7.94 -9.45
CA LEU A 66 -6.63 -8.19 -8.57
C LEU A 66 -7.77 -7.20 -8.82
N THR A 67 -7.46 -5.91 -8.97
CA THR A 67 -8.49 -4.87 -9.12
C THR A 67 -9.22 -5.00 -10.46
N GLY A 68 -10.53 -5.20 -10.42
CA GLY A 68 -11.34 -5.42 -11.63
C GLY A 68 -11.12 -6.77 -12.33
N GLY A 69 -10.35 -7.66 -11.69
CA GLY A 69 -10.10 -9.04 -12.11
C GLY A 69 -8.98 -9.24 -13.13
N PRO A 70 -8.46 -10.47 -13.25
CA PRO A 70 -7.19 -10.74 -13.94
C PRO A 70 -7.17 -10.37 -15.44
N ALA A 71 -8.33 -10.33 -16.09
CA ALA A 71 -8.45 -10.01 -17.51
C ALA A 71 -8.36 -8.50 -17.83
N ASN A 72 -8.37 -7.63 -16.83
CA ASN A 72 -8.46 -6.18 -17.03
C ASN A 72 -7.42 -5.38 -16.23
N SER A 73 -6.32 -4.99 -16.88
CA SER A 73 -5.26 -4.18 -16.28
C SER A 73 -5.43 -2.67 -16.48
N ARG A 74 -6.67 -2.18 -16.58
CA ARG A 74 -6.98 -0.74 -16.73
C ARG A 74 -7.71 -0.16 -15.51
N CYS A 75 -7.62 -0.86 -14.38
CA CYS A 75 -8.45 -0.60 -13.21
C CYS A 75 -7.76 0.19 -12.10
N LEU A 76 -6.53 0.63 -12.30
CA LEU A 76 -5.83 1.59 -11.44
C LEU A 76 -5.22 2.73 -12.28
N ASN A 77 -5.96 3.22 -13.27
CA ASN A 77 -5.49 4.23 -14.23
C ASN A 77 -6.03 5.64 -13.96
N ALA A 78 -7.15 5.77 -13.26
CA ALA A 78 -7.65 7.07 -12.83
C ALA A 78 -6.70 7.65 -11.75
N LEU A 79 -6.62 8.99 -11.62
CA LEU A 79 -5.64 9.65 -10.76
C LEU A 79 -5.64 9.14 -9.31
N GLU A 80 -6.79 9.10 -8.63
CA GLU A 80 -6.86 8.60 -7.25
C GLU A 80 -6.62 7.09 -7.17
N SER A 81 -7.10 6.32 -8.14
CA SER A 81 -6.92 4.87 -8.19
C SER A 81 -5.46 4.48 -8.42
N GLY A 82 -4.77 5.13 -9.37
CA GLY A 82 -3.35 4.98 -9.62
C GLY A 82 -2.51 5.47 -8.43
N GLY A 83 -2.95 6.53 -7.76
CA GLY A 83 -2.36 6.96 -6.50
C GLY A 83 -2.44 5.89 -5.41
N MET A 84 -3.60 5.25 -5.22
CA MET A 84 -3.68 4.08 -4.34
C MET A 84 -2.80 2.93 -4.81
N GLY A 85 -2.63 2.76 -6.13
CA GLY A 85 -1.63 1.88 -6.76
C GLY A 85 -0.22 2.07 -6.20
N GLU A 86 0.27 3.30 -6.18
CA GLU A 86 1.55 3.68 -5.55
C GLU A 86 1.54 3.41 -4.05
N GLY A 87 0.43 3.76 -3.38
CA GLY A 87 0.31 3.58 -1.93
C GLY A 87 0.32 2.12 -1.48
N TRP A 88 -0.26 1.20 -2.25
CA TRP A 88 -0.17 -0.23 -1.95
C TRP A 88 1.25 -0.76 -2.14
N GLY A 89 2.00 -0.28 -3.13
CA GLY A 89 3.41 -0.63 -3.32
C GLY A 89 4.26 -0.26 -2.13
N ASP A 90 4.14 1.00 -1.70
CA ASP A 90 4.81 1.50 -0.50
C ASP A 90 4.38 0.72 0.76
N PHE A 91 3.07 0.52 0.94
CA PHE A 91 2.53 -0.21 2.09
C PHE A 91 3.07 -1.64 2.19
N MET A 92 3.07 -2.41 1.08
CA MET A 92 3.55 -3.79 1.10
C MET A 92 5.06 -3.85 1.36
N ALA A 93 5.83 -2.93 0.76
CA ALA A 93 7.25 -2.79 1.02
C ALA A 93 7.53 -2.47 2.50
N THR A 94 6.75 -1.58 3.09
CA THR A 94 6.83 -1.22 4.52
C THR A 94 6.41 -2.39 5.42
N ALA A 95 5.25 -3.00 5.20
CA ALA A 95 4.73 -4.10 6.01
C ALA A 95 5.69 -5.30 6.06
N ILE A 96 6.29 -5.66 4.92
CA ILE A 96 7.22 -6.78 4.81
C ILE A 96 8.53 -6.52 5.56
N ARG A 97 9.02 -5.28 5.58
CA ARG A 97 10.32 -4.93 6.18
C ARG A 97 10.27 -4.61 7.67
N LEU A 98 9.11 -4.71 8.31
CA LEU A 98 9.01 -4.62 9.77
C LEU A 98 9.97 -5.62 10.43
N LYS A 99 10.63 -5.18 11.50
CA LYS A 99 11.63 -5.93 12.27
C LYS A 99 11.09 -6.28 13.65
N ALA A 100 11.77 -7.20 14.33
CA ALA A 100 11.38 -7.68 15.65
C ALA A 100 11.19 -6.57 16.69
N GLY A 101 12.09 -5.59 16.73
CA GLY A 101 12.05 -4.47 17.67
C GLY A 101 11.16 -3.30 17.27
N ASP A 102 10.49 -3.35 16.12
CA ASP A 102 9.62 -2.26 15.69
C ASP A 102 8.34 -2.24 16.54
N THR A 103 7.89 -1.02 16.81
CA THR A 103 6.72 -0.70 17.65
C THR A 103 5.88 0.37 16.97
N HIS A 104 4.65 0.58 17.47
CA HIS A 104 3.69 1.55 16.93
C HIS A 104 4.27 2.95 16.58
N PRO A 105 5.21 3.53 17.36
CA PRO A 105 5.83 4.83 17.03
C PRO A 105 7.00 4.76 16.03
N THR A 106 7.34 3.60 15.49
CA THR A 106 8.45 3.44 14.55
C THR A 106 8.08 4.09 13.22
N ASP A 107 9.00 4.85 12.64
CA ASP A 107 8.81 5.48 11.34
C ASP A 107 9.54 4.72 10.23
N TYR A 108 8.98 4.74 9.02
CA TYR A 108 9.58 4.13 7.83
C TYR A 108 9.65 5.10 6.66
N THR A 109 10.78 5.08 5.96
CA THR A 109 11.01 5.82 4.71
C THR A 109 11.02 4.85 3.52
N MET A 110 10.88 5.41 2.31
CA MET A 110 11.01 4.69 1.05
C MET A 110 12.20 5.20 0.25
N GLY A 111 12.95 4.28 -0.36
CA GLY A 111 14.05 4.61 -1.28
C GLY A 111 15.23 5.33 -0.65
N GLU A 112 15.31 5.44 0.69
CA GLU A 112 16.30 6.28 1.38
C GLU A 112 17.74 5.84 1.08
N TRP A 113 17.99 4.53 1.00
CA TRP A 113 19.30 4.04 0.63
C TRP A 113 19.57 4.31 -0.85
N ALA A 114 18.74 3.86 -1.79
CA ALA A 114 19.01 4.01 -3.21
C ALA A 114 19.15 5.49 -3.63
N ALA A 115 18.25 6.35 -3.15
CA ALA A 115 18.25 7.79 -3.41
C ALA A 115 19.32 8.56 -2.62
N ASN A 116 20.00 7.94 -1.65
CA ASN A 116 20.97 8.63 -0.79
C ASN A 116 20.41 9.92 -0.16
N LYS A 117 19.12 9.90 0.17
CA LYS A 117 18.35 11.06 0.60
C LYS A 117 17.76 10.78 1.96
N LYS A 118 18.25 11.49 2.99
CA LYS A 118 17.72 11.40 4.35
C LYS A 118 16.21 11.69 4.32
N GLY A 119 15.42 10.79 4.91
CA GLY A 119 13.94 10.89 4.88
C GLY A 119 13.29 10.26 3.65
N GLY A 120 14.07 9.76 2.69
CA GLY A 120 13.57 9.04 1.52
C GLY A 120 12.96 9.91 0.42
N ILE A 121 12.25 9.26 -0.50
CA ILE A 121 11.72 9.87 -1.71
C ILE A 121 10.30 10.44 -1.56
N ARG A 122 9.56 10.05 -0.52
CA ARG A 122 8.22 10.59 -0.22
C ARG A 122 8.32 11.88 0.58
N ALA A 123 7.22 12.65 0.64
CA ALA A 123 7.18 13.94 1.33
C ALA A 123 7.41 13.82 2.85
N TYR A 124 6.90 12.74 3.46
CA TYR A 124 7.02 12.44 4.89
C TYR A 124 7.30 10.94 5.07
N PRO A 125 7.97 10.55 6.17
CA PRO A 125 8.02 9.15 6.59
C PRO A 125 6.60 8.60 6.84
N PHE A 126 6.39 7.30 6.63
CA PHE A 126 5.22 6.61 7.17
C PHE A 126 5.35 6.56 8.68
N SER A 127 4.34 7.10 9.35
CA SER A 127 4.35 7.36 10.79
C SER A 127 2.94 7.32 11.30
N THR A 128 2.77 6.79 12.51
CA THR A 128 1.50 6.89 13.25
C THR A 128 1.36 8.24 13.97
N SER A 129 2.38 9.11 13.93
CA SER A 129 2.30 10.49 14.44
C SER A 129 1.75 11.44 13.37
N LEU A 130 0.71 12.21 13.73
CA LEU A 130 0.20 13.29 12.88
C LEU A 130 1.13 14.51 12.85
N GLU A 131 2.08 14.61 13.78
CA GLU A 131 3.12 15.64 13.74
C GLU A 131 4.23 15.29 12.74
N THR A 132 4.65 14.01 12.69
CA THR A 132 5.66 13.53 11.75
C THR A 132 5.09 13.46 10.33
N ASN A 133 3.87 12.94 10.18
CA ASN A 133 3.18 12.84 8.90
C ASN A 133 1.74 13.37 9.02
N PRO A 134 1.49 14.63 8.60
CA PRO A 134 0.20 15.29 8.74
C PRO A 134 -0.79 14.97 7.61
N LEU A 135 -0.44 14.07 6.68
CA LEU A 135 -1.28 13.78 5.52
C LEU A 135 -2.60 13.12 5.92
N THR A 136 -3.69 13.65 5.35
CA THR A 136 -5.08 13.18 5.54
C THR A 136 -5.80 13.10 4.20
N TYR A 137 -7.02 12.56 4.16
CA TYR A 137 -7.80 12.44 2.93
C TYR A 137 -7.99 13.77 2.19
N THR A 138 -8.17 14.86 2.91
CA THR A 138 -8.34 16.19 2.31
C THR A 138 -7.05 16.74 1.70
N SER A 139 -5.88 16.21 2.05
CA SER A 139 -4.61 16.55 1.38
C SER A 139 -4.66 16.22 -0.13
N LEU A 140 -5.45 15.21 -0.54
CA LEU A 140 -5.61 14.84 -1.96
C LEU A 140 -6.23 15.96 -2.81
N ASN A 141 -6.87 16.96 -2.20
CA ASN A 141 -7.45 18.08 -2.95
C ASN A 141 -6.38 19.00 -3.56
N GLU A 142 -5.13 18.90 -3.09
CA GLU A 142 -4.00 19.73 -3.51
C GLU A 142 -2.96 18.93 -4.32
N LEU A 143 -3.24 17.65 -4.63
CA LEU A 143 -2.30 16.74 -5.29
C LEU A 143 -2.79 16.34 -6.68
N ASP A 144 -1.90 16.39 -7.66
CA ASP A 144 -2.14 16.02 -9.06
C ASP A 144 -1.21 14.90 -9.56
N GLU A 145 -0.45 14.29 -8.64
CA GLU A 145 0.60 13.31 -8.93
C GLU A 145 0.37 12.03 -8.10
N VAL A 146 0.47 10.86 -8.74
CA VAL A 146 0.09 9.57 -8.16
C VAL A 146 0.97 9.14 -6.99
N HIS A 147 2.28 9.40 -7.00
CA HIS A 147 3.14 9.04 -5.88
C HIS A 147 2.84 9.89 -4.63
N ALA A 148 2.51 11.17 -4.81
CA ALA A 148 2.09 12.04 -3.72
C ALA A 148 0.76 11.57 -3.11
N ILE A 149 -0.22 11.21 -3.95
CA ILE A 149 -1.49 10.62 -3.50
C ILE A 149 -1.24 9.27 -2.79
N GLY A 150 -0.35 8.46 -3.35
CA GLY A 150 0.04 7.15 -2.80
C GLY A 150 0.65 7.24 -1.41
N ALA A 151 1.47 8.26 -1.14
CA ALA A 151 2.02 8.48 0.19
C ALA A 151 0.92 8.73 1.24
N VAL A 152 -0.20 9.36 0.86
CA VAL A 152 -1.36 9.53 1.76
C VAL A 152 -2.02 8.17 2.01
N TRP A 153 -2.30 7.41 0.96
CA TRP A 153 -2.95 6.10 1.06
C TRP A 153 -2.12 5.08 1.85
N ALA A 154 -0.82 4.98 1.55
CA ALA A 154 0.11 4.12 2.27
C ALA A 154 0.14 4.43 3.76
N ASN A 155 0.11 5.72 4.14
CA ASN A 155 0.14 6.10 5.54
C ASN A 155 -1.18 5.81 6.27
N VAL A 156 -2.33 5.83 5.56
CA VAL A 156 -3.60 5.32 6.10
C VAL A 156 -3.51 3.82 6.37
N LEU A 157 -2.94 3.04 5.45
CA LEU A 157 -2.72 1.62 5.66
C LEU A 157 -1.66 1.32 6.72
N TYR A 158 -0.73 2.24 6.96
CA TYR A 158 0.24 2.14 8.06
C TYR A 158 -0.43 2.25 9.44
N GLU A 159 -1.46 3.10 9.59
CA GLU A 159 -2.29 3.13 10.79
C GLU A 159 -3.06 1.81 10.97
N LEU A 160 -3.59 1.25 9.87
CA LEU A 160 -4.30 -0.04 9.89
C LEU A 160 -3.37 -1.17 10.34
N LEU A 161 -2.16 -1.22 9.79
CA LEU A 161 -1.14 -2.20 10.13
C LEU A 161 -0.86 -2.22 11.63
N TRP A 162 -0.59 -1.04 12.20
CA TRP A 162 -0.26 -0.95 13.61
C TRP A 162 -1.46 -1.22 14.53
N ASN A 163 -2.67 -0.77 14.19
CA ASN A 163 -3.86 -1.11 14.97
C ASN A 163 -4.10 -2.63 15.02
N LEU A 164 -3.87 -3.34 13.91
CA LEU A 164 -4.01 -4.80 13.87
C LEU A 164 -2.86 -5.51 14.60
N ILE A 165 -1.63 -4.99 14.52
CA ILE A 165 -0.50 -5.52 15.28
C ILE A 165 -0.72 -5.36 16.79
N ASP A 166 -1.25 -4.22 17.24
CA ASP A 166 -1.53 -3.99 18.66
C ASP A 166 -2.58 -4.98 19.19
N LYS A 167 -3.55 -5.37 18.35
CA LYS A 167 -4.61 -6.32 18.71
C LYS A 167 -4.16 -7.78 18.66
N HIS A 168 -3.43 -8.17 17.62
CA HIS A 168 -3.15 -9.58 17.31
C HIS A 168 -1.67 -9.96 17.45
N GLY A 169 -0.83 -9.02 17.85
CA GLY A 169 0.62 -9.19 17.83
C GLY A 169 1.20 -9.15 16.42
N LYS A 170 2.51 -9.42 16.33
CA LYS A 170 3.29 -9.39 15.09
C LYS A 170 4.11 -10.66 14.97
N ASN A 171 3.96 -11.39 13.87
CA ASN A 171 4.83 -12.50 13.53
C ASN A 171 6.06 -11.97 12.77
N ASP A 172 7.26 -12.11 13.34
CA ASP A 172 8.52 -11.69 12.69
C ASP A 172 9.09 -12.74 11.73
N GLY A 173 8.45 -13.90 11.63
CA GLY A 173 8.76 -14.91 10.63
C GLY A 173 8.55 -14.40 9.21
N PRO A 174 9.18 -15.03 8.21
CA PRO A 174 9.09 -14.62 6.81
C PRO A 174 7.79 -15.07 6.12
N LYS A 175 6.96 -15.86 6.80
CA LYS A 175 5.69 -16.38 6.31
C LYS A 175 4.62 -16.32 7.41
N PRO A 176 3.35 -16.10 7.04
CA PRO A 176 2.24 -16.19 7.98
C PRO A 176 2.04 -17.61 8.50
N GLU A 177 1.53 -17.69 9.71
CA GLU A 177 0.84 -18.87 10.22
C GLU A 177 -0.66 -18.63 10.06
N PHE A 178 -1.39 -19.66 9.60
CA PHE A 178 -2.82 -19.56 9.38
C PHE A 178 -3.59 -20.49 10.32
N LYS A 179 -4.72 -19.98 10.81
CA LYS A 179 -5.75 -20.79 11.46
C LYS A 179 -7.05 -20.58 10.70
N ASP A 180 -7.60 -21.68 10.15
CA ASP A 180 -8.85 -21.66 9.37
C ASP A 180 -8.83 -20.66 8.19
N GLY A 181 -7.65 -20.46 7.57
CA GLY A 181 -7.45 -19.53 6.46
C GLY A 181 -7.17 -18.07 6.87
N VAL A 182 -7.22 -17.75 8.17
CA VAL A 182 -6.95 -16.42 8.72
C VAL A 182 -5.52 -16.34 9.27
N PRO A 183 -4.71 -15.33 8.92
CA PRO A 183 -3.42 -15.09 9.56
C PRO A 183 -3.58 -14.92 11.08
N THR A 184 -2.66 -15.50 11.86
CA THR A 184 -2.74 -15.47 13.33
C THR A 184 -2.26 -14.16 13.95
N ASP A 185 -1.55 -13.30 13.20
CA ASP A 185 -1.00 -12.04 13.68
C ASP A 185 -1.44 -10.83 12.83
N GLY A 186 -1.30 -9.64 13.40
CA GLY A 186 -1.77 -8.39 12.83
C GLY A 186 -1.02 -7.94 11.58
N LYS A 187 0.28 -8.24 11.46
CA LYS A 187 1.08 -7.85 10.29
C LYS A 187 0.57 -8.57 9.04
N TYR A 188 0.46 -9.89 9.11
CA TYR A 188 -0.03 -10.66 7.97
C TYR A 188 -1.54 -10.54 7.77
N LEU A 189 -2.32 -10.31 8.83
CA LEU A 189 -3.75 -10.01 8.70
C LEU A 189 -3.97 -8.69 7.93
N ALA A 190 -3.22 -7.62 8.25
CA ALA A 190 -3.30 -6.36 7.52
C ALA A 190 -2.99 -6.55 6.03
N MET A 191 -1.91 -7.26 5.70
CA MET A 191 -1.56 -7.58 4.31
C MET A 191 -2.65 -8.39 3.60
N LYS A 192 -3.23 -9.38 4.28
CA LYS A 192 -4.29 -10.23 3.74
C LYS A 192 -5.57 -9.45 3.46
N LEU A 193 -6.02 -8.61 4.40
CA LEU A 193 -7.20 -7.77 4.23
C LEU A 193 -7.03 -6.76 3.10
N VAL A 194 -5.84 -6.18 2.94
CA VAL A 194 -5.51 -5.29 1.82
C VAL A 194 -5.59 -6.04 0.49
N ILE A 195 -5.01 -7.23 0.39
CA ILE A 195 -5.06 -8.06 -0.82
C ILE A 195 -6.49 -8.46 -1.18
N ASP A 196 -7.28 -8.88 -0.19
CA ASP A 196 -8.67 -9.28 -0.41
C ASP A 196 -9.53 -8.08 -0.80
N GLY A 197 -9.29 -6.91 -0.18
CA GLY A 197 -9.93 -5.65 -0.56
C GLY A 197 -9.67 -5.28 -2.03
N MET A 198 -8.45 -5.48 -2.54
CA MET A 198 -8.15 -5.26 -3.97
C MET A 198 -9.00 -6.14 -4.90
N ALA A 199 -9.33 -7.36 -4.48
CA ALA A 199 -10.15 -8.28 -5.26
C ALA A 199 -11.66 -7.97 -5.19
N LEU A 200 -12.11 -7.29 -4.12
CA LEU A 200 -13.50 -6.91 -3.91
C LEU A 200 -13.88 -5.56 -4.52
N GLN A 201 -12.95 -4.60 -4.50
CA GLN A 201 -13.20 -3.23 -4.93
C GLN A 201 -13.55 -3.12 -6.43
N PRO A 202 -14.31 -2.08 -6.86
CA PRO A 202 -14.62 -1.88 -8.27
C PRO A 202 -13.37 -1.50 -9.08
N CYS A 203 -13.50 -1.53 -10.42
CA CYS A 203 -12.48 -1.01 -11.32
C CYS A 203 -12.38 0.52 -11.20
N ASN A 204 -11.15 1.06 -11.09
CA ASN A 204 -10.84 2.46 -10.79
C ASN A 204 -11.57 2.98 -9.53
N PRO A 205 -11.31 2.37 -8.36
CA PRO A 205 -11.93 2.78 -7.11
C PRO A 205 -11.37 4.13 -6.62
N ASN A 206 -12.15 4.84 -5.81
CA ASN A 206 -11.65 5.93 -4.95
C ASN A 206 -11.28 5.39 -3.54
N CYS A 207 -10.64 6.20 -2.70
CA CYS A 207 -10.19 5.81 -1.35
C CYS A 207 -11.34 5.34 -0.45
N VAL A 208 -12.53 5.92 -0.58
CA VAL A 208 -13.72 5.53 0.21
C VAL A 208 -14.15 4.11 -0.18
N GLN A 209 -14.23 3.83 -1.48
CA GLN A 209 -14.57 2.49 -1.98
C GLN A 209 -13.51 1.44 -1.62
N ALA A 210 -12.22 1.80 -1.68
CA ALA A 210 -11.14 0.90 -1.30
C ALA A 210 -11.12 0.61 0.21
N ARG A 211 -11.42 1.62 1.07
CA ARG A 211 -11.64 1.42 2.51
C ARG A 211 -12.79 0.44 2.75
N ASP A 212 -13.92 0.66 2.11
CA ASP A 212 -15.11 -0.17 2.29
C ASP A 212 -14.84 -1.62 1.85
N ALA A 213 -14.08 -1.82 0.77
CA ALA A 213 -13.65 -3.15 0.34
C ALA A 213 -12.73 -3.85 1.36
N ILE A 214 -11.89 -3.12 2.11
CA ILE A 214 -11.07 -3.67 3.19
C ILE A 214 -11.93 -4.06 4.40
N LEU A 215 -12.95 -3.27 4.72
CA LEU A 215 -13.95 -3.61 5.76
C LEU A 215 -14.75 -4.86 5.36
N ASP A 216 -15.17 -4.95 4.11
CA ASP A 216 -15.88 -6.12 3.57
C ASP A 216 -14.97 -7.35 3.52
N ALA A 217 -13.68 -7.18 3.23
CA ALA A 217 -12.69 -8.26 3.32
C ALA A 217 -12.59 -8.80 4.76
N ASP A 218 -12.58 -7.93 5.77
CA ASP A 218 -12.59 -8.37 7.18
C ASP A 218 -13.90 -9.05 7.55
N LYS A 219 -15.03 -8.54 7.05
CA LYS A 219 -16.33 -9.19 7.23
C LYS A 219 -16.36 -10.59 6.64
N ALA A 220 -15.81 -10.78 5.45
CA ALA A 220 -15.76 -12.07 4.78
C ALA A 220 -14.76 -13.05 5.44
N LEU A 221 -13.62 -12.56 5.92
CA LEU A 221 -12.53 -13.38 6.45
C LEU A 221 -12.69 -13.72 7.94
N THR A 222 -13.16 -12.77 8.75
CA THR A 222 -13.16 -12.86 10.22
C THR A 222 -14.53 -12.60 10.86
N ASP A 223 -15.58 -12.50 10.04
CA ASP A 223 -16.92 -12.05 10.45
C ASP A 223 -16.97 -10.60 10.96
N GLY A 224 -15.95 -9.80 10.65
CA GLY A 224 -15.87 -8.38 11.01
C GLY A 224 -15.24 -8.15 12.39
N ALA A 225 -14.44 -9.11 12.87
CA ALA A 225 -13.82 -9.06 14.19
C ALA A 225 -12.88 -7.86 14.38
N ASN A 226 -12.48 -7.18 13.30
CA ASN A 226 -11.52 -6.07 13.31
C ASN A 226 -12.12 -4.74 12.86
N LYS A 227 -13.45 -4.66 12.74
CA LYS A 227 -14.17 -3.46 12.30
C LYS A 227 -13.74 -2.20 13.08
N CYS A 228 -13.58 -2.30 14.40
CA CYS A 228 -13.16 -1.17 15.25
C CYS A 228 -11.75 -0.66 14.88
N GLU A 229 -10.78 -1.56 14.75
CA GLU A 229 -9.37 -1.24 14.47
C GLU A 229 -9.20 -0.65 13.08
N ILE A 230 -9.93 -1.21 12.10
CA ILE A 230 -9.95 -0.72 10.73
C ILE A 230 -10.53 0.70 10.69
N TRP A 231 -11.73 0.91 11.25
CA TRP A 231 -12.33 2.25 11.24
C TRP A 231 -11.50 3.30 11.96
N LYS A 232 -10.89 2.97 13.11
CA LYS A 232 -10.00 3.90 13.83
C LYS A 232 -8.81 4.33 12.98
N ALA A 233 -8.20 3.42 12.22
CA ALA A 233 -7.08 3.73 11.33
C ALA A 233 -7.48 4.72 10.23
N PHE A 234 -8.58 4.42 9.52
CA PHE A 234 -9.07 5.28 8.43
C PHE A 234 -9.56 6.63 8.95
N ALA A 235 -10.34 6.65 10.04
CA ALA A 235 -10.86 7.86 10.66
C ALA A 235 -9.74 8.79 11.13
N LYS A 236 -8.68 8.26 11.76
CA LYS A 236 -7.52 9.07 12.21
C LYS A 236 -6.90 9.93 11.10
N ARG A 237 -7.03 9.51 9.84
CA ARG A 237 -6.50 10.22 8.66
C ARG A 237 -7.57 10.77 7.72
N GLY A 238 -8.78 11.02 8.25
CA GLY A 238 -9.83 11.72 7.52
C GLY A 238 -10.64 10.83 6.58
N LEU A 239 -10.51 9.51 6.63
CA LEU A 239 -11.30 8.53 5.86
C LEU A 239 -12.36 7.82 6.72
N GLY A 240 -12.87 8.48 7.77
CA GLY A 240 -13.91 7.98 8.66
C GLY A 240 -15.31 7.98 8.04
N GLU A 241 -16.30 7.70 8.89
CA GLU A 241 -17.72 7.70 8.52
C GLU A 241 -18.16 9.07 7.99
N GLY A 242 -18.71 9.12 6.78
CA GLY A 242 -19.10 10.38 6.12
C GLY A 242 -17.97 11.08 5.36
N ALA A 243 -16.79 10.46 5.21
CA ALA A 243 -15.84 10.88 4.20
C ALA A 243 -16.42 10.68 2.79
N GLU A 244 -16.26 11.65 1.91
CA GLU A 244 -16.86 11.65 0.57
C GLU A 244 -15.82 11.94 -0.52
N TYR A 245 -15.86 11.15 -1.58
CA TYR A 245 -15.12 11.42 -2.79
C TYR A 245 -15.79 12.52 -3.61
N HIS A 246 -14.99 13.51 -4.01
CA HIS A 246 -15.30 14.46 -5.07
C HIS A 246 -14.03 14.67 -5.88
N ALA A 247 -14.14 14.91 -7.20
CA ALA A 247 -12.96 15.00 -8.07
C ALA A 247 -11.92 16.04 -7.62
N SER A 248 -12.38 17.19 -7.10
CA SER A 248 -11.52 18.31 -6.68
C SER A 248 -11.73 18.77 -5.23
N ARG A 249 -12.68 18.18 -4.49
CA ARG A 249 -13.05 18.66 -3.16
C ARG A 249 -13.58 17.54 -2.26
N ARG A 250 -12.72 16.56 -2.01
CA ARG A 250 -12.98 15.49 -1.04
C ARG A 250 -13.34 16.07 0.32
N VAL A 251 -14.29 15.42 0.98
CA VAL A 251 -14.69 15.74 2.35
C VAL A 251 -14.06 14.69 3.27
N GLY A 252 -13.27 15.15 4.25
CA GLY A 252 -12.70 14.28 5.25
C GLY A 252 -13.65 14.04 6.42
N SER A 253 -13.47 12.93 7.13
CA SER A 253 -14.15 12.64 8.39
C SER A 253 -13.23 11.89 9.35
N ASP A 254 -13.25 12.29 10.62
CA ASP A 254 -12.56 11.63 11.74
C ASP A 254 -13.49 10.75 12.58
N LYS A 255 -14.72 10.55 12.12
CA LYS A 255 -15.74 9.78 12.84
C LYS A 255 -15.53 8.27 12.64
N VAL A 256 -15.63 7.54 13.75
CA VAL A 256 -15.76 6.08 13.76
C VAL A 256 -17.25 5.77 13.96
N PRO A 257 -17.86 4.87 13.16
CA PRO A 257 -19.27 4.48 13.35
C PRO A 257 -19.52 3.98 14.77
N SER A 258 -20.66 4.35 15.34
CA SER A 258 -21.02 4.00 16.73
C SER A 258 -21.23 2.50 16.96
N ASP A 259 -21.33 1.70 15.90
CA ASP A 259 -21.49 0.24 15.92
C ASP A 259 -20.21 -0.49 15.46
N ALA A 260 -19.10 0.23 15.27
CA ALA A 260 -17.81 -0.35 14.90
C ALA A 260 -17.01 -0.82 16.13
N CYS A 261 -17.15 -0.08 17.23
CA CYS A 261 -16.58 -0.31 18.55
C CYS A 261 -17.73 -0.21 19.57
#